data_AF-R3HWI2-F1
#
_entry.id   AF-R3HWI2-F1
#
_cell.length_a   1.000
_cell.length_b   1.000
_cell.length_c   1.000
_cell.angle_alpha   90.00
_cell.angle_beta   90.00
_cell.angle_gamma   90.00
#
_symmetry.space_group_name_H-M   'P 1'
#
loop_
_entity.id
_entity.type
_entity.pdbx_description
1 polymer ?
#
loop_
_entity_poly.entity_id
_entity_poly.type
_entity_poly.pdbx_seq_one_letter_code
_entity_poly.pdbx_strand_id
1 'polypeptide(L)'
;MKNMGIKGVVVKLTEGTTYKNPLAPSQITNAKKAGLTVSTYHFSWFENQQEAIDQANYYADYAEELGLSQNSVMVNDAETAPMINADATKVSVYFRDQLVKRGFKNVVHYSSASWFNNNWMEYDVLGKENSWVAEWPANPSANNLLHTDTAAWQWSSKGSFDFVPGINFDYNVDYLGRFTNK
;
A
#
# COMPACT_ATOMS: atom_id res chain seq x y z
N MET A 1 9.14 16.73 6.45
CA MET A 1 8.72 15.91 5.28
C MET A 1 8.26 16.77 4.10
N LYS A 2 7.16 17.54 4.17
CA LYS A 2 6.68 18.36 3.03
C LYS A 2 7.75 19.28 2.41
N ASN A 3 8.50 20.00 3.26
CA ASN A 3 9.56 20.92 2.81
C ASN A 3 10.75 20.21 2.13
N MET A 4 10.83 18.88 2.20
CA MET A 4 11.84 18.06 1.52
C MET A 4 11.33 17.49 0.19
N GLY A 5 10.19 17.97 -0.30
CA GLY A 5 9.61 17.51 -1.58
C GLY A 5 8.71 16.28 -1.47
N ILE A 6 8.51 15.71 -0.28
CA ILE A 6 7.56 14.61 -0.07
C ILE A 6 6.14 15.11 -0.33
N LYS A 7 5.39 14.39 -1.18
CA LYS A 7 4.04 14.77 -1.61
C LYS A 7 2.93 13.98 -0.92
N GLY A 8 3.20 12.75 -0.49
CA GLY A 8 2.22 11.89 0.17
C GLY A 8 2.86 10.92 1.16
N VAL A 9 2.01 10.22 1.92
CA VAL A 9 2.37 9.16 2.85
C VAL A 9 1.39 8.00 2.71
N VAL A 10 1.88 6.78 2.94
CA VAL A 10 1.06 5.57 3.06
C VAL A 10 1.10 5.12 4.52
N VAL A 11 -0.06 5.01 5.17
CA VAL A 11 -0.16 4.72 6.61
C VAL A 11 -0.77 3.32 6.82
N LYS A 12 -0.12 2.47 7.63
CA LYS A 12 -0.71 1.19 8.06
C LYS A 12 -1.99 1.46 8.82
N LEU A 13 -3.10 0.84 8.43
CA LEU A 13 -4.33 0.87 9.25
C LEU A 13 -4.52 -0.41 10.02
N THR A 14 -4.52 -1.54 9.31
CA THR A 14 -4.96 -2.82 9.86
C THR A 14 -4.05 -3.96 9.41
N GLU A 15 -4.13 -5.07 10.14
CA GLU A 15 -3.51 -6.34 9.78
C GLU A 15 -4.43 -7.49 10.21
N GLY A 16 -4.71 -8.41 9.29
CA GLY A 16 -5.72 -9.45 9.49
C GLY A 16 -7.06 -8.85 9.94
N THR A 17 -7.70 -9.45 10.94
CA THR A 17 -8.97 -8.95 11.51
C THR A 17 -8.84 -8.51 12.97
N THR A 18 -7.61 -8.38 13.48
CA THR A 18 -7.34 -8.21 14.91
C THR A 18 -6.55 -6.96 15.25
N TYR A 19 -5.67 -6.51 14.36
CA TYR A 19 -4.79 -5.39 14.64
C TYR A 19 -5.28 -4.10 13.98
N LYS A 20 -5.40 -3.03 14.78
CA LYS A 20 -5.49 -1.63 14.33
C LYS A 20 -4.22 -0.90 14.76
N ASN A 21 -3.62 -0.12 13.85
CA ASN A 21 -2.46 0.71 14.17
C ASN A 21 -2.86 1.87 15.11
N PRO A 22 -2.39 1.88 16.38
CA PRO A 22 -2.78 2.92 17.33
C PRO A 22 -2.22 4.31 16.97
N LEU A 23 -1.22 4.39 16.10
CA LEU A 23 -0.64 5.64 15.62
C LEU A 23 -1.35 6.18 14.36
N ALA A 24 -2.20 5.39 13.70
CA ALA A 24 -2.86 5.81 12.46
C ALA A 24 -3.64 7.14 12.59
N PRO A 25 -4.44 7.38 13.66
CA PRO A 25 -5.18 8.63 13.78
C PRO A 25 -4.28 9.87 13.78
N SER A 26 -3.17 9.81 14.53
CA SER A 26 -2.23 10.94 14.63
C SER A 26 -1.38 11.10 13.37
N GLN A 27 -0.94 9.99 12.76
CA GLN A 27 -0.21 9.98 11.49
C GLN A 27 -1.03 10.62 10.38
N ILE A 28 -2.30 10.23 10.22
CA ILE A 28 -3.21 10.77 9.21
C ILE A 28 -3.50 12.24 9.46
N THR A 29 -3.82 12.61 10.71
CA THR A 29 -4.14 14.00 11.07
C THR A 29 -2.96 14.92 10.78
N ASN A 30 -1.75 14.51 11.19
CA ASN A 30 -0.54 15.31 10.99
C ASN A 30 -0.17 15.41 9.49
N ALA A 31 -0.30 14.32 8.72
CA ALA A 31 -0.04 14.33 7.29
C ALA A 31 -1.02 15.26 6.53
N LYS A 32 -2.32 15.16 6.83
CA LYS A 32 -3.35 16.07 6.28
C LYS A 32 -3.05 17.52 6.63
N LYS A 33 -2.71 17.83 7.90
CA LYS A 33 -2.34 19.17 8.35
C LYS A 33 -1.09 19.72 7.65
N ALA A 34 -0.13 18.85 7.32
CA ALA A 34 1.06 19.21 6.55
C ALA A 34 0.81 19.35 5.02
N GLY A 35 -0.43 19.14 4.55
CA GLY A 35 -0.77 19.22 3.13
C GLY A 35 -0.19 18.07 2.30
N LEU A 36 -0.02 16.89 2.90
CA LEU A 36 0.36 15.65 2.22
C LEU A 36 -0.89 14.87 1.80
N THR A 37 -0.81 14.20 0.65
CA THR A 37 -1.82 13.20 0.27
C THR A 37 -1.67 11.99 1.20
N VAL A 38 -2.79 11.45 1.67
CA VAL A 38 -2.81 10.30 2.57
C VAL A 38 -3.41 9.10 1.85
N SER A 39 -2.61 8.06 1.74
CA SER A 39 -3.00 6.72 1.34
C SER A 39 -2.84 5.79 2.54
N THR A 40 -3.42 4.59 2.47
CA THR A 40 -3.28 3.62 3.55
C THR A 40 -3.00 2.22 3.04
N TYR A 41 -2.58 1.33 3.94
CA TYR A 41 -2.42 -0.09 3.63
C TYR A 41 -2.96 -1.01 4.72
N HIS A 42 -3.29 -2.21 4.28
CA HIS A 42 -3.70 -3.35 5.09
C HIS A 42 -2.75 -4.51 4.86
N PHE A 43 -2.11 -5.02 5.93
CA PHE A 43 -1.27 -6.20 5.84
C PHE A 43 -2.12 -7.48 5.83
N SER A 44 -2.06 -8.19 4.71
CA SER A 44 -3.02 -9.23 4.34
C SER A 44 -2.55 -10.63 4.75
N TRP A 45 -3.51 -11.42 5.26
CA TRP A 45 -3.30 -12.82 5.66
C TRP A 45 -4.33 -13.79 5.04
N PHE A 46 -5.20 -13.32 4.15
CA PHE A 46 -6.34 -14.11 3.68
C PHE A 46 -5.95 -15.25 2.73
N GLU A 47 -6.55 -16.42 2.91
CA GLU A 47 -6.27 -17.64 2.13
C GLU A 47 -7.48 -18.09 1.29
N ASN A 48 -8.61 -17.40 1.41
CA ASN A 48 -9.82 -17.70 0.66
C ASN A 48 -10.70 -16.46 0.51
N GLN A 49 -11.81 -16.61 -0.24
CA GLN A 49 -12.75 -15.54 -0.50
C GLN A 49 -13.37 -14.94 0.77
N GLN A 50 -13.74 -15.76 1.75
CA GLN A 50 -14.41 -15.27 2.96
C GLN A 50 -13.44 -14.44 3.79
N GLU A 51 -12.22 -14.93 4.00
CA GLU A 51 -11.19 -14.18 4.74
C GLU A 51 -10.81 -12.88 4.05
N ALA A 52 -10.73 -12.88 2.70
CA ALA A 52 -10.47 -11.67 1.93
C ALA A 52 -11.59 -10.63 2.12
N ILE A 53 -12.85 -11.09 2.16
CA ILE A 53 -14.01 -10.24 2.44
C ILE A 53 -13.96 -9.70 3.88
N ASP A 54 -13.65 -10.54 4.86
CA ASP A 54 -13.62 -10.16 6.27
C ASP A 54 -12.52 -9.14 6.55
N GLN A 55 -11.32 -9.35 6.00
CA GLN A 55 -10.20 -8.40 6.11
C GLN A 55 -10.47 -7.09 5.36
N ALA A 56 -11.09 -7.15 4.16
CA ALA A 56 -11.51 -5.95 3.44
C ALA A 56 -12.54 -5.13 4.22
N ASN A 57 -13.52 -5.78 4.86
CA ASN A 57 -14.49 -5.10 5.72
C ASN A 57 -13.81 -4.48 6.93
N TYR A 58 -12.94 -5.22 7.62
CA TYR A 58 -12.21 -4.72 8.78
C TYR A 58 -11.37 -3.48 8.46
N TYR A 59 -10.70 -3.49 7.30
CA TYR A 59 -9.94 -2.35 6.80
C TYR A 59 -10.83 -1.16 6.42
N ALA A 60 -11.93 -1.39 5.69
CA ALA A 60 -12.88 -0.35 5.31
C ALA A 60 -13.56 0.29 6.53
N ASP A 61 -13.98 -0.50 7.51
CA ASP A 61 -14.60 -0.02 8.75
C ASP A 61 -13.66 0.93 9.49
N TYR A 62 -12.37 0.57 9.60
CA TYR A 62 -11.42 1.45 10.27
C TYR A 62 -11.07 2.68 9.44
N ALA A 63 -11.02 2.57 8.11
CA ALA A 63 -10.85 3.73 7.24
C ALA A 63 -12.01 4.74 7.37
N GLU A 64 -13.25 4.24 7.44
CA GLU A 64 -14.45 5.05 7.68
C GLU A 64 -14.44 5.69 9.08
N GLU A 65 -14.08 4.93 10.12
CA GLU A 65 -13.92 5.42 11.50
C GLU A 65 -12.92 6.60 11.57
N LEU A 66 -11.85 6.55 10.78
CA LEU A 66 -10.82 7.59 10.69
C LEU A 66 -11.17 8.74 9.72
N GLY A 67 -12.37 8.71 9.12
CA GLY A 67 -12.83 9.75 8.20
C GLY A 67 -11.99 9.84 6.92
N LEU A 68 -11.53 8.71 6.40
CA LEU A 68 -10.91 8.66 5.07
C LEU A 68 -11.97 8.80 3.98
N SER A 69 -11.61 9.53 2.92
CA SER A 69 -12.47 9.66 1.74
C SER A 69 -12.52 8.33 0.99
N GLN A 70 -13.63 8.02 0.34
CA GLN A 70 -13.75 6.87 -0.57
C GLN A 70 -12.79 6.92 -1.76
N ASN A 71 -12.23 8.10 -2.07
CA ASN A 71 -11.18 8.27 -3.10
C ASN A 71 -9.76 7.95 -2.58
N SER A 72 -9.60 7.74 -1.27
CA SER A 72 -8.30 7.40 -0.68
C SER A 72 -7.80 6.10 -1.29
N VAL A 73 -6.50 6.04 -1.59
CA VAL A 73 -5.86 4.81 -2.03
C VAL A 73 -5.85 3.81 -0.89
N MET A 74 -6.38 2.62 -1.15
CA MET A 74 -6.40 1.48 -0.25
C MET A 74 -5.42 0.42 -0.77
N VAL A 75 -4.35 0.12 -0.04
CA VAL A 75 -3.34 -0.84 -0.47
C VAL A 75 -3.60 -2.20 0.17
N ASN A 76 -3.69 -3.24 -0.64
CA ASN A 76 -3.51 -4.63 -0.22
C ASN A 76 -2.01 -4.92 -0.16
N ASP A 77 -1.47 -5.11 1.04
CA ASP A 77 -0.07 -5.48 1.28
C ASP A 77 0.01 -7.02 1.39
N ALA A 78 0.42 -7.66 0.28
CA ALA A 78 0.42 -9.11 0.09
C ALA A 78 1.85 -9.65 0.10
N GLU A 79 2.26 -10.21 1.25
CA GLU A 79 3.65 -10.64 1.46
C GLU A 79 3.79 -11.99 2.21
N THR A 80 2.69 -12.71 2.40
CA THR A 80 2.68 -13.92 3.25
C THR A 80 2.62 -15.21 2.43
N ALA A 81 3.45 -16.20 2.79
CA ALA A 81 3.45 -17.51 2.12
C ALA A 81 2.06 -18.20 2.07
N PRO A 82 1.18 -18.09 3.09
CA PRO A 82 -0.19 -18.59 3.00
C PRO A 82 -0.97 -18.03 1.81
N MET A 83 -0.84 -16.73 1.51
CA MET A 83 -1.49 -16.14 0.33
C MET A 83 -0.99 -16.75 -0.98
N ILE A 84 0.32 -17.03 -1.10
CA ILE A 84 0.87 -17.71 -2.29
C ILE A 84 0.20 -19.08 -2.48
N ASN A 85 0.09 -19.87 -1.41
CA ASN A 85 -0.52 -21.19 -1.45
C ASN A 85 -2.02 -21.14 -1.82
N ALA A 86 -2.66 -20.01 -1.57
CA ALA A 86 -4.07 -19.75 -1.81
C ALA A 86 -4.37 -19.11 -3.18
N ASP A 87 -3.38 -19.00 -4.09
CA ASP A 87 -3.47 -18.18 -5.31
C ASP A 87 -3.67 -16.70 -4.94
N ALA A 88 -2.55 -16.06 -4.59
CA ALA A 88 -2.48 -14.68 -4.10
C ALA A 88 -3.16 -13.67 -5.05
N THR A 89 -3.05 -13.84 -6.37
CA THR A 89 -3.78 -13.06 -7.37
C THR A 89 -5.28 -13.16 -7.14
N LYS A 90 -5.82 -14.38 -7.11
CA LYS A 90 -7.27 -14.63 -6.98
C LYS A 90 -7.83 -14.10 -5.66
N VAL A 91 -7.16 -14.38 -4.54
CA VAL A 91 -7.65 -13.90 -3.25
C VAL A 91 -7.53 -12.37 -3.11
N SER A 92 -6.52 -11.75 -3.74
CA SER A 92 -6.38 -10.30 -3.82
C SER A 92 -7.51 -9.63 -4.62
N VAL A 93 -8.04 -10.31 -5.65
CA VAL A 93 -9.22 -9.86 -6.39
C VAL A 93 -10.46 -9.84 -5.50
N TYR A 94 -10.68 -10.86 -4.66
CA TYR A 94 -11.82 -10.86 -3.72
C TYR A 94 -11.75 -9.70 -2.73
N PHE A 95 -10.56 -9.43 -2.19
CA PHE A 95 -10.32 -8.30 -1.30
C PHE A 95 -10.62 -6.95 -2.00
N ARG A 96 -10.07 -6.74 -3.20
CA ARG A 96 -10.31 -5.56 -4.03
C ARG A 96 -11.81 -5.37 -4.29
N ASP A 97 -12.48 -6.40 -4.77
CA ASP A 97 -13.89 -6.33 -5.15
C ASP A 97 -14.78 -6.04 -3.94
N GLN A 98 -14.41 -6.53 -2.75
CA GLN A 98 -15.11 -6.17 -1.52
C GLN A 98 -14.89 -4.71 -1.13
N LEU A 99 -13.67 -4.17 -1.22
CA LEU A 99 -13.42 -2.73 -1.01
C LEU A 99 -14.22 -1.86 -1.99
N VAL A 100 -14.30 -2.27 -3.26
CA VAL A 100 -15.11 -1.61 -4.29
C VAL A 100 -16.60 -1.60 -3.91
N LYS A 101 -17.14 -2.72 -3.41
CA LYS A 101 -18.52 -2.80 -2.90
C LYS A 101 -18.76 -1.89 -1.69
N ARG A 102 -17.73 -1.69 -0.87
CA ARG A 102 -17.73 -0.73 0.26
C ARG A 102 -17.53 0.73 -0.17
N GLY A 103 -17.31 0.98 -1.48
CA GLY A 103 -17.16 2.31 -2.05
C GLY A 103 -15.72 2.79 -2.20
N PHE A 104 -14.75 2.06 -1.65
CA PHE A 104 -13.32 2.36 -1.81
C PHE A 104 -12.79 1.77 -3.13
N LYS A 105 -12.92 2.53 -4.21
CA LYS A 105 -12.61 2.04 -5.58
C LYS A 105 -11.13 2.12 -5.95
N ASN A 106 -10.35 2.89 -5.21
CA ASN A 106 -8.94 3.15 -5.52
C ASN A 106 -8.04 2.13 -4.81
N VAL A 107 -7.94 0.91 -5.34
CA VAL A 107 -7.18 -0.18 -4.73
C VAL A 107 -5.83 -0.38 -5.42
N VAL A 108 -4.74 -0.45 -4.66
CA VAL A 108 -3.37 -0.82 -5.12
C VAL A 108 -2.97 -2.15 -4.48
N HIS A 109 -2.13 -2.93 -5.16
CA HIS A 109 -1.54 -4.16 -4.66
C HIS A 109 -0.04 -3.96 -4.45
N TYR A 110 0.42 -4.16 -3.22
CA TYR A 110 1.84 -4.09 -2.87
C TYR A 110 2.41 -5.49 -2.66
N SER A 111 3.62 -5.71 -3.18
CA SER A 111 4.47 -6.84 -2.84
C SER A 111 5.91 -6.60 -3.31
N SER A 112 6.83 -7.50 -2.96
CA SER A 112 8.19 -7.47 -3.49
C SER A 112 8.26 -7.86 -4.97
N ALA A 113 9.27 -7.37 -5.70
CA ALA A 113 9.45 -7.70 -7.12
C ALA A 113 9.50 -9.21 -7.39
N SER A 114 9.97 -10.02 -6.45
CA SER A 114 10.00 -11.48 -6.60
C SER A 114 8.59 -12.09 -6.70
N TRP A 115 7.59 -11.52 -6.05
CA TRP A 115 6.21 -12.02 -6.12
C TRP A 115 5.60 -11.79 -7.50
N PHE A 116 5.86 -10.62 -8.08
CA PHE A 116 5.45 -10.30 -9.44
C PHE A 116 6.21 -11.14 -10.47
N ASN A 117 7.54 -11.29 -10.32
CA ASN A 117 8.38 -12.08 -11.23
C ASN A 117 8.06 -13.59 -11.20
N ASN A 118 7.60 -14.12 -10.07
CA ASN A 118 7.14 -15.50 -9.94
C ASN A 118 5.66 -15.69 -10.32
N ASN A 119 4.99 -14.63 -10.80
CA ASN A 119 3.56 -14.63 -11.14
C ASN A 119 2.63 -15.03 -9.97
N TRP A 120 3.00 -14.77 -8.72
CA TRP A 120 2.06 -14.90 -7.59
C TRP A 120 1.12 -13.71 -7.49
N MET A 121 1.54 -12.54 -7.98
CA MET A 121 0.73 -11.34 -8.13
C MET A 121 0.71 -10.95 -9.60
N GLU A 122 -0.21 -11.52 -10.35
CA GLU A 122 -0.22 -11.42 -11.81
C GLU A 122 -0.63 -10.04 -12.30
N TYR A 123 0.27 -9.37 -13.01
CA TYR A 123 0.01 -8.05 -13.60
C TYR A 123 -1.19 -8.05 -14.55
N ASP A 124 -1.40 -9.12 -15.31
CA ASP A 124 -2.49 -9.21 -16.29
C ASP A 124 -3.88 -9.21 -15.63
N VAL A 125 -3.96 -9.60 -14.35
CA VAL A 125 -5.21 -9.62 -13.58
C VAL A 125 -5.35 -8.40 -12.67
N LEU A 126 -4.26 -7.99 -12.03
CA LEU A 126 -4.27 -6.91 -11.04
C LEU A 126 -4.06 -5.52 -11.68
N GLY A 127 -3.44 -5.46 -12.85
CA GLY A 127 -3.04 -4.23 -13.53
C GLY A 127 -1.69 -3.71 -13.02
N LYS A 128 -0.74 -3.44 -13.94
CA LYS A 128 0.55 -2.83 -13.59
C LYS A 128 0.36 -1.47 -12.95
N GLU A 129 -0.57 -0.68 -13.49
CA GLU A 129 -0.96 0.62 -12.98
C GLU A 129 -1.55 0.57 -11.56
N ASN A 130 -1.92 -0.62 -11.10
CA ASN A 130 -2.39 -0.87 -9.74
C ASN A 130 -1.39 -1.62 -8.86
N SER A 131 -0.15 -1.76 -9.29
CA SER A 131 0.88 -2.49 -8.56
C SER A 131 1.94 -1.55 -7.96
N TRP A 132 2.23 -1.70 -6.68
CA TRP A 132 3.29 -1.00 -5.97
C TRP A 132 4.39 -2.02 -5.62
N VAL A 133 5.54 -1.90 -6.28
CA VAL A 133 6.57 -2.95 -6.24
C VAL A 133 7.69 -2.56 -5.28
N ALA A 134 8.09 -3.45 -4.39
CA ALA A 134 9.29 -3.28 -3.58
C ALA A 134 10.51 -3.97 -4.19
N GLU A 135 11.57 -3.19 -4.41
CA GLU A 135 12.89 -3.69 -4.78
C GLU A 135 13.95 -2.69 -4.35
N TRP A 136 14.90 -3.13 -3.52
CA TRP A 136 15.91 -2.25 -2.93
C TRP A 136 17.30 -2.49 -3.55
N PRO A 137 17.66 -1.79 -4.64
CA PRO A 137 19.00 -1.90 -5.21
C PRO A 137 20.04 -1.41 -4.20
N ALA A 138 21.24 -2.00 -4.22
CA ALA A 138 22.32 -1.60 -3.32
C ALA A 138 22.74 -0.12 -3.51
N ASN A 139 22.63 0.39 -4.74
CA ASN A 139 22.93 1.78 -5.10
C ASN A 139 21.76 2.37 -5.92
N PRO A 140 20.68 2.85 -5.27
CA PRO A 140 19.57 3.48 -5.97
C PRO A 140 20.04 4.76 -6.68
N SER A 141 19.56 5.01 -7.89
CA SER A 141 19.98 6.16 -8.70
C SER A 141 18.82 6.69 -9.54
N ALA A 142 18.75 8.02 -9.67
CA ALA A 142 17.79 8.68 -10.56
C ALA A 142 18.00 8.32 -12.05
N ASN A 143 19.18 7.80 -12.41
CA ASN A 143 19.50 7.34 -13.77
C ASN A 143 19.16 5.86 -14.02
N ASN A 144 18.73 5.13 -12.98
CA ASN A 144 18.37 3.71 -13.08
C ASN A 144 17.10 3.44 -12.27
N LEU A 145 15.98 3.97 -12.79
CA LEU A 145 14.66 3.80 -12.21
C LEU A 145 14.12 2.40 -12.55
N LEU A 146 13.61 1.68 -11.55
CA LEU A 146 12.97 0.37 -11.72
C LEU A 146 11.45 0.49 -11.67
N HIS A 147 10.74 -0.49 -12.23
CA HIS A 147 9.26 -0.62 -12.16
C HIS A 147 8.50 0.62 -12.63
N THR A 148 9.02 1.35 -13.61
CA THR A 148 8.52 2.66 -14.07
C THR A 148 7.13 2.61 -14.73
N ASP A 149 6.69 1.41 -15.13
CA ASP A 149 5.36 1.14 -15.71
C ASP A 149 4.33 0.68 -14.67
N THR A 150 4.70 0.66 -13.38
CA THR A 150 3.82 0.31 -12.26
C THR A 150 3.35 1.54 -11.48
N ALA A 151 2.38 1.38 -10.57
CA ALA A 151 1.85 2.49 -9.77
C ALA A 151 2.95 3.25 -9.02
N ALA A 152 3.79 2.50 -8.31
CA ALA A 152 4.85 3.03 -7.49
C ALA A 152 5.96 2.01 -7.28
N TRP A 153 7.14 2.49 -6.90
CA TRP A 153 8.29 1.69 -6.54
C TRP A 153 8.78 2.06 -5.14
N GLN A 154 8.81 1.07 -4.23
CA GLN A 154 9.53 1.19 -2.96
C GLN A 154 11.00 0.83 -3.17
N TRP A 155 11.86 1.86 -3.18
CA TRP A 155 13.28 1.72 -3.56
C TRP A 155 14.24 1.68 -2.36
N SER A 156 13.75 1.98 -1.15
CA SER A 156 14.52 1.80 0.09
C SER A 156 13.60 1.55 1.27
N SER A 157 14.02 0.69 2.21
CA SER A 157 13.44 0.51 3.55
C SER A 157 14.28 1.14 4.67
N LYS A 158 15.32 1.89 4.29
CA LYS A 158 16.32 2.46 5.19
C LYS A 158 16.38 3.99 5.11
N GLY A 159 15.32 4.61 4.59
CA GLY A 159 15.20 6.06 4.57
C GLY A 159 15.22 6.62 5.99
N SER A 160 15.78 7.81 6.18
CA SER A 160 15.84 8.45 7.48
C SER A 160 15.74 9.96 7.32
N PHE A 161 15.23 10.62 8.36
CA PHE A 161 15.11 12.06 8.39
C PHE A 161 15.81 12.59 9.64
N ASP A 162 16.74 13.54 9.49
CA ASP A 162 17.50 14.09 10.62
C ASP A 162 16.60 14.67 11.72
N PHE A 163 15.43 15.21 11.36
CA PHE A 163 14.45 15.76 12.30
C PHE A 163 13.56 14.70 12.98
N VAL A 164 13.68 13.42 12.58
CA VAL A 164 13.05 12.25 13.26
C VAL A 164 14.12 11.17 13.46
N PRO A 165 15.10 11.41 14.34
CA PRO A 165 16.23 10.50 14.50
C PRO A 165 15.75 9.13 15.03
N GLY A 166 16.40 8.07 14.57
CA GLY A 166 16.15 6.69 15.02
C GLY A 166 14.92 6.00 14.42
N ILE A 167 14.22 6.66 13.49
CA ILE A 167 13.10 6.05 12.75
C ILE A 167 13.51 5.82 11.30
N ASN A 168 13.31 4.57 10.84
CA ASN A 168 13.46 4.22 9.43
C ASN A 168 12.14 4.45 8.68
N PHE A 169 12.27 4.87 7.43
CA PHE A 169 11.16 5.14 6.52
C PHE A 169 11.36 4.37 5.23
N ASP A 170 10.25 3.86 4.70
CA ASP A 170 10.22 3.34 3.34
C ASP A 170 10.12 4.51 2.36
N TYR A 171 11.05 4.58 1.43
CA TYR A 171 11.08 5.59 0.38
C TYR A 171 10.52 5.03 -0.92
N ASN A 172 9.68 5.85 -1.53
CA ASN A 172 8.85 5.46 -2.66
C ASN A 172 8.93 6.51 -3.77
N VAL A 173 8.81 6.06 -5.01
CA VAL A 173 8.52 6.91 -6.17
C VAL A 173 7.13 6.53 -6.68
N ASP A 174 6.25 7.52 -6.82
CA ASP A 174 4.93 7.38 -7.42
C ASP A 174 5.02 7.78 -8.90
N TYR A 175 5.03 6.79 -9.80
CA TYR A 175 5.26 7.03 -11.23
C TYR A 175 4.01 7.50 -11.96
N LEU A 176 2.86 6.94 -11.59
CA LEU A 176 1.59 7.18 -12.28
C LEU A 176 0.71 8.19 -11.56
N GLY A 177 1.20 8.76 -10.44
CA GLY A 177 0.47 9.74 -9.66
C GLY A 177 -0.65 9.15 -8.81
N ARG A 178 -0.67 7.82 -8.62
CA ARG A 178 -1.71 7.10 -7.89
C ARG A 178 -1.78 7.53 -6.42
N PHE A 179 -0.63 7.86 -5.82
CA PHE A 179 -0.48 8.14 -4.39
C PHE A 179 -0.35 9.63 -4.07
N THR A 180 -0.01 10.46 -5.06
CA THR A 180 0.35 11.86 -4.84
C THR A 180 -0.57 12.87 -5.55
N ASN A 181 -1.31 12.45 -6.58
CA ASN A 181 -2.35 13.29 -7.17
C ASN A 181 -3.62 13.25 -6.32
N LYS A 182 -4.32 14.38 -6.25
CA LYS A 182 -5.58 14.54 -5.50
C LYS A 182 -6.78 14.37 -6.40
#